data_AF-A0A6V7MCU9-F1
#
_entry.id   AF-A0A6V7MCU9-F1
#
_cell.length_a   1.000
_cell.length_b   1.000
_cell.length_c   1.000
_cell.angle_alpha   90.00
_cell.angle_beta   90.00
_cell.angle_gamma   90.00
#
_symmetry.space_group_name_H-M   'P 1'
#
loop_
_entity.id
_entity.type
_entity.pdbx_description
1 polymer ?
#
loop_
_entity_poly.entity_id
_entity_poly.type
_entity_poly.pdbx_seq_one_letter_code
_entity_poly.pdbx_strand_id
1 'polypeptide(L)'
;WLWKKPHVASFMGCVGKDKYSKILEDKLRESGVQPRYQYHDKEPTGTCGVLITGKNRSLCANLAAANCFSPSHLDDPENRRILERAEYIYIS
;
A
#
# COMPACT_ATOMS: atom_id res chain seq x y z
N TRP A 1 15.75 3.64 -0.82
CA TRP A 1 15.75 2.28 -0.24
C TRP A 1 16.74 1.38 -1.02
N LEU A 2 17.09 0.20 -0.49
CA LEU A 2 18.28 -0.66 -0.71
C LEU A 2 19.15 -0.47 -1.99
N TRP A 3 18.58 -0.16 -3.16
CA TRP A 3 19.26 -0.03 -4.45
C TRP A 3 19.62 1.41 -4.89
N LYS A 4 19.30 2.45 -4.10
CA LYS A 4 19.54 3.89 -4.39
C LYS A 4 19.00 4.42 -5.74
N LYS A 5 18.28 3.60 -6.50
CA LYS A 5 17.53 3.99 -7.71
C LYS A 5 16.04 4.17 -7.34
N PRO A 6 15.43 5.32 -7.65
CA PRO A 6 14.01 5.53 -7.38
C PRO A 6 13.15 4.69 -8.34
N HIS A 7 11.92 4.36 -7.93
CA HIS A 7 10.89 3.71 -8.75
C HIS A 7 11.24 2.30 -9.27
N VAL A 8 12.16 1.59 -8.62
CA VAL A 8 12.47 0.18 -8.92
C VAL A 8 11.40 -0.79 -8.41
N ALA A 9 10.57 -0.36 -7.46
CA ALA A 9 9.47 -1.13 -6.91
C ALA A 9 8.20 -0.28 -6.88
N SER A 10 7.06 -0.92 -7.15
CA SER A 10 5.73 -0.34 -7.02
C SER A 10 4.94 -1.09 -5.97
N PHE A 11 4.08 -0.38 -5.23
CA PHE A 11 3.19 -0.97 -4.24
C PHE A 11 1.74 -0.67 -4.60
N MET A 12 0.90 -1.71 -4.66
CA MET A 12 -0.53 -1.59 -4.95
C MET A 12 -1.35 -2.01 -3.73
N GLY A 13 -2.42 -1.29 -3.44
CA GLY A 13 -3.35 -1.55 -2.33
C GLY A 13 -4.50 -0.55 -2.33
N CYS A 14 -5.45 -0.68 -1.41
CA CYS A 14 -6.60 0.22 -1.30
C CYS A 14 -6.56 1.01 0.02
N VAL A 15 -6.87 2.30 -0.04
CA VAL A 15 -6.84 3.24 1.09
C VAL A 15 -8.04 4.19 1.04
N GLY A 16 -8.34 4.84 2.16
CA GLY A 16 -9.36 5.89 2.22
C GLY A 16 -8.82 7.23 1.72
N LYS A 17 -9.71 8.19 1.51
CA LYS A 17 -9.35 9.59 1.24
C LYS A 17 -9.19 10.37 2.55
N ASP A 18 -8.10 10.14 3.26
CA ASP A 18 -7.87 10.70 4.58
C ASP A 18 -6.39 11.04 4.86
N LYS A 19 -6.11 11.53 6.07
CA LYS A 19 -4.76 11.87 6.50
C LYS A 19 -3.81 10.66 6.56
N TYR A 20 -4.34 9.46 6.79
CA TYR A 20 -3.52 8.26 6.94
C TYR A 20 -3.02 7.77 5.58
N SER A 21 -3.86 7.81 4.55
CA SER A 21 -3.39 7.49 3.19
C SER A 21 -2.29 8.42 2.72
N LYS A 22 -2.37 9.72 3.04
CA LYS A 22 -1.30 10.67 2.75
C LYS A 22 0.01 10.30 3.45
N ILE A 23 -0.04 9.96 4.74
CA ILE A 23 1.16 9.52 5.49
C ILE A 23 1.77 8.27 4.85
N LEU A 24 0.95 7.28 4.49
CA LEU A 24 1.43 6.05 3.84
C LEU A 24 2.08 6.34 2.48
N GLU A 25 1.45 7.19 1.67
CA GLU A 25 1.96 7.60 0.37
C GLU A 25 3.29 8.34 0.47
N ASP A 26 3.38 9.33 1.38
CA ASP A 26 4.59 10.12 1.62
C ASP A 26 5.75 9.20 2.04
N LYS A 27 5.50 8.24 2.94
CA LYS A 27 6.52 7.29 3.41
C LYS A 27 7.00 6.31 2.34
N LEU A 28 6.12 5.88 1.44
CA LEU A 28 6.52 5.08 0.28
C LEU A 28 7.40 5.90 -0.67
N ARG A 29 7.00 7.15 -0.96
CA ARG A 29 7.76 8.06 -1.83
C ARG A 29 9.12 8.41 -1.26
N GLU A 30 9.21 8.72 0.05
CA GLU A 30 10.47 8.94 0.78
C GLU A 30 11.40 7.71 0.66
N SER A 31 10.82 6.51 0.67
CA SER A 31 11.57 5.27 0.50
C SER A 31 12.00 5.01 -0.95
N GLY A 32 11.45 5.75 -1.92
CA GLY A 32 11.68 5.57 -3.36
C GLY A 32 10.80 4.48 -3.99
N VAL A 33 9.75 4.03 -3.29
CA VAL A 33 8.75 3.09 -3.81
C VAL A 33 7.63 3.90 -4.47
N GLN A 34 7.15 3.43 -5.62
CA GLN A 34 6.04 4.08 -6.32
C GLN A 34 4.70 3.60 -5.75
N PRO A 35 3.92 4.47 -5.06
CA PRO A 35 2.60 4.09 -4.58
C PRO A 35 1.59 4.05 -5.74
N ARG A 36 0.76 3.01 -5.77
CA ARG A 36 -0.35 2.80 -6.72
C ARG A 36 -1.61 2.41 -5.97
N TYR A 37 -2.06 3.35 -5.12
CA TYR A 37 -3.24 3.17 -4.31
C TYR A 37 -4.54 3.30 -5.10
N GLN A 38 -5.47 2.39 -4.83
CA GLN A 38 -6.89 2.59 -5.10
C GLN A 38 -7.47 3.41 -3.96
N TYR A 39 -8.20 4.48 -4.28
CA TYR A 39 -8.86 5.29 -3.25
C TYR A 39 -10.32 4.89 -3.14
N HIS A 40 -10.77 4.63 -1.92
CA HIS A 40 -12.14 4.34 -1.59
C HIS A 40 -12.81 5.54 -0.90
N ASP A 41 -14.04 5.86 -1.28
CA ASP A 41 -14.73 7.08 -0.86
C ASP A 41 -15.45 6.95 0.49
N LYS A 42 -15.79 5.73 0.92
CA LYS A 42 -16.64 5.49 2.11
C LYS A 42 -15.85 5.01 3.31
N GLU A 43 -15.05 3.97 3.11
CA GLU A 43 -14.22 3.37 4.16
C GLU A 43 -12.95 4.20 4.43
N PRO A 44 -12.54 4.35 5.70
CA PRO A 44 -11.27 4.98 6.05
C PRO A 44 -10.08 4.08 5.72
N THR A 45 -8.88 4.64 5.69
CA THR A 45 -7.63 3.87 5.59
C THR A 45 -7.49 2.91 6.76
N GLY A 46 -7.10 1.66 6.46
CA GLY A 46 -6.89 0.61 7.45
C GLY A 46 -5.84 0.97 8.49
N THR A 47 -5.97 0.38 9.68
CA THR A 47 -5.08 0.62 10.81
C THR A 47 -4.71 -0.70 11.50
N CYS A 48 -3.61 -0.71 12.23
CA CYS A 48 -3.21 -1.86 13.04
C CYS A 48 -2.88 -1.39 14.46
N GLY A 49 -3.61 -1.91 15.43
CA GLY A 49 -3.28 -1.75 16.84
C GLY A 49 -2.09 -2.64 17.17
N VAL A 50 -0.98 -2.05 17.58
CA VAL A 50 0.24 -2.79 17.97
C VAL A 50 0.46 -2.63 19.46
N LEU A 51 0.19 -3.70 20.21
CA LEU A 51 0.40 -3.74 21.66
C LEU A 51 1.78 -4.31 21.95
N ILE A 52 2.59 -3.55 22.68
CA ILE A 52 3.97 -3.90 23.01
C ILE A 52 4.04 -4.31 24.48
N THR A 53 4.47 -5.55 24.73
CA THR A 53 4.66 -6.10 26.08
C THR A 53 6.06 -6.67 26.21
N GLY A 54 6.98 -5.88 26.78
CA GLY A 54 8.41 -6.22 26.82
C GLY A 54 8.98 -6.35 25.40
N LYS A 55 9.42 -7.56 25.03
CA LYS A 55 9.93 -7.87 23.68
C LYS A 55 8.83 -8.38 22.71
N ASN A 56 7.62 -8.62 23.21
CA ASN A 56 6.52 -9.19 22.42
C ASN A 56 5.69 -8.09 21.77
N ARG A 57 5.13 -8.39 20.59
CA ARG A 57 4.19 -7.53 19.88
C ARG A 57 2.94 -8.34 19.55
N SER A 58 1.77 -7.85 19.95
CA SER A 58 0.46 -8.37 19.52
C SER A 58 -0.18 -7.37 18.56
N LEU A 59 -0.65 -7.86 17.41
CA LEU A 59 -1.14 -7.04 16.32
C LEU A 59 -2.63 -7.32 16.11
N CYS A 60 -3.42 -6.25 15.99
CA CYS A 60 -4.84 -6.31 15.66
C CYS A 60 -5.11 -5.41 14.45
N ALA A 61 -5.34 -6.01 13.29
CA ALA A 61 -5.56 -5.30 12.04
C ALA A 61 -7.05 -4.98 11.82
N ASN A 62 -7.36 -3.70 11.64
CA ASN A 62 -8.62 -3.22 11.10
C ASN A 62 -8.39 -2.82 9.63
N LEU A 63 -8.79 -3.68 8.70
CA LEU A 63 -8.45 -3.52 7.28
C LEU A 63 -9.17 -2.35 6.62
N ALA A 64 -10.42 -2.04 7.00
CA ALA A 64 -11.22 -0.94 6.45
C ALA A 64 -11.11 -0.86 4.91
N ALA A 65 -10.69 0.28 4.34
CA ALA A 65 -10.56 0.45 2.88
C ALA A 65 -9.65 -0.61 2.20
N ALA A 66 -8.69 -1.21 2.91
CA ALA A 66 -7.84 -2.25 2.33
C ALA A 66 -8.64 -3.49 1.89
N ASN A 67 -9.77 -3.79 2.53
CA ASN A 67 -10.68 -4.86 2.11
C ASN A 67 -11.45 -4.54 0.82
N CYS A 68 -11.45 -3.27 0.39
CA CYS A 68 -12.18 -2.80 -0.78
C CYS A 68 -11.30 -2.76 -2.04
N PHE A 69 -10.11 -3.38 -2.01
CA PHE A 69 -9.28 -3.51 -3.20
C PHE A 69 -10.00 -4.37 -4.26
N SER A 70 -10.14 -3.85 -5.47
CA SER A 70 -10.81 -4.55 -6.56
C SER A 70 -9.85 -4.90 -7.69
N PRO A 71 -10.01 -6.07 -8.35
CA PRO A 71 -9.19 -6.44 -9.51
C PRO A 71 -9.22 -5.41 -10.64
N SER A 72 -10.31 -4.64 -10.78
CA SER A 72 -10.42 -3.57 -11.77
C SER A 72 -9.35 -2.48 -11.61
N HIS A 73 -8.76 -2.31 -10.42
CA HIS A 73 -7.62 -1.41 -10.24
C HIS A 73 -6.37 -1.89 -11.00
N LEU A 74 -6.23 -3.19 -11.20
CA LEU A 74 -5.15 -3.78 -12.00
C LEU A 74 -5.39 -3.63 -13.50
N ASP A 75 -6.64 -3.39 -13.91
CA ASP A 75 -7.03 -3.19 -15.31
C ASP A 75 -6.79 -1.76 -15.80
N ASP A 76 -6.56 -0.81 -14.88
CA ASP A 76 -6.10 0.52 -15.22
C ASP A 76 -4.82 0.42 -16.10
N PRO A 77 -4.76 1.07 -17.28
CA PRO A 77 -3.68 0.88 -18.24
C PRO A 77 -2.29 1.12 -17.65
N GLU A 78 -2.19 2.08 -16.72
CA GLU A 78 -0.96 2.47 -16.08
C GLU A 78 -0.54 1.48 -14.98
N ASN A 79 -1.50 0.83 -14.29
CA ASN A 79 -1.20 -0.28 -13.38
C ASN A 79 -0.88 -1.58 -14.13
N ARG A 80 -1.62 -1.88 -15.19
CA ARG A 80 -1.37 -3.05 -16.04
C ARG A 80 0.04 -3.02 -16.63
N ARG A 81 0.49 -1.86 -17.12
CA ARG A 81 1.85 -1.69 -17.64
C ARG A 81 2.94 -1.94 -16.57
N ILE A 82 2.67 -1.63 -15.31
CA ILE A 82 3.59 -1.93 -14.21
C ILE A 82 3.66 -3.45 -14.00
N LEU A 83 2.51 -4.12 -13.96
CA LEU A 83 2.44 -5.57 -13.79
C LEU A 83 3.14 -6.32 -14.92
N GLU A 84 2.91 -5.93 -16.17
CA GLU A 84 3.53 -6.56 -17.35
C GLU A 84 5.05 -6.39 -17.39
N ARG A 85 5.57 -5.30 -16.83
CA ARG A 85 7.01 -5.02 -16.76
C ARG A 85 7.69 -5.58 -15.52
N ALA A 86 6.91 -6.03 -14.53
CA ALA A 86 7.46 -6.53 -13.28
C ALA A 86 8.12 -7.90 -13.51
N GLU A 87 9.41 -8.00 -13.21
CA GLU A 87 10.13 -9.28 -13.25
C GLU A 87 9.81 -10.16 -12.02
N TYR A 88 9.35 -9.53 -10.93
CA TYR A 88 9.03 -10.19 -9.67
C TYR A 88 7.76 -9.59 -9.08
N ILE A 89 6.88 -10.46 -8.57
CA ILE A 89 5.64 -10.10 -7.88
C ILE A 89 5.67 -10.75 -6.50
N TYR A 90 5.38 -9.97 -5.47
CA TYR A 90 5.24 -10.43 -4.09
C TYR A 90 3.87 -10.04 -3.56
N ILE A 91 3.19 -11.00 -2.93
CA ILE A 91 1.86 -10.84 -2.31
C ILE A 91 1.96 -11.41 -0.89
N SER A 92 1.52 -10.64 0.11
CA SER A 92 1.52 -11.03 1.53
C SER A 92 0.20 -11.64 1.96
#